data_AF-A0A839Z3P2-F1
#
_entry.id   AF-A0A839Z3P2-F1
#
_cell.length_a   1.000
_cell.length_b   1.000
_cell.length_c   1.000
_cell.angle_alpha   90.00
_cell.angle_beta   90.00
_cell.angle_gamma   90.00
#
_symmetry.space_group_name_H-M   'P 1'
#
loop_
_entity.id
_entity.type
_entity.pdbx_description
1 polymer ?
#
loop_
_entity_poly.entity_id
_entity_poly.type
_entity_poly.pdbx_seq_one_letter_code
_entity_poly.pdbx_strand_id
1 'polypeptide(L)'
;MSVGAVGNERQIVNVAAGLVAGGSTDAVNGGQLYAEQQARIAADAALQTAIDAETAARIAADANLQAQVDVNANGLADVDARVTVLENSDVVQNLAIGNLDARVTANAADIADLDLRLGQTQGDVTALEGRVSQNESDIASLDARVTVNEGDIAQNAADIAQNAADITALDGRLGQAEADITVLDGRVTVNEGAIAQNSADITLLDGRVTQNEADISVLDGRVTVNEGAIAQNSADITVLDGRVTQNEADITVLDGRVTTAEGAIAQNSSDITVLDGRVTQNEADITVLQASDATQNNAIAQNATDIGDLRADVTVLQTNDALQDDAINANAMAIASLEVSDAAQNAAIAAINANSNNSAFFNFNGGVGTPASATGTNASDGGYSNSVAIGAGTTATADNQVHVGGRTVSGVAAGSVSAGSTDAVNGAQLYAVMQMDDQQNARLNSLETMAFDLGNDIQRVDDRAAAGTAVAIALGGGTFLPGSDVNITGNVGYYRGAAAGALQIGALVGEKAAVNAGVAAGFNKGGDVGARVGFTLGL
;
A
#
# COMPACT_ATOMS: atom_id res chain seq x y z
N MET A 1 -118.64 -226.62 -89.49
CA MET A 1 -118.86 -227.84 -88.67
C MET A 1 -118.70 -227.46 -87.20
N SER A 2 -119.34 -228.14 -86.25
CA SER A 2 -118.85 -228.11 -84.86
C SER A 2 -117.78 -229.19 -84.67
N VAL A 3 -116.75 -228.90 -83.88
CA VAL A 3 -115.64 -229.82 -83.58
C VAL A 3 -115.71 -230.41 -82.16
N GLY A 4 -116.67 -229.99 -81.35
CA GLY A 4 -116.90 -230.51 -79.99
C GLY A 4 -118.24 -230.04 -79.41
N ALA A 5 -118.51 -230.49 -78.19
CA ALA A 5 -119.58 -229.99 -77.32
C ALA A 5 -118.97 -229.64 -75.96
N VAL A 6 -119.65 -228.80 -75.16
CA VAL A 6 -119.10 -228.30 -73.90
C VAL A 6 -118.79 -229.46 -72.93
N GLY A 7 -117.56 -229.49 -72.40
CA GLY A 7 -117.03 -230.57 -71.56
C GLY A 7 -116.55 -231.81 -72.32
N ASN A 8 -116.59 -231.79 -73.66
CA ASN A 8 -116.03 -232.81 -74.57
C ASN A 8 -115.33 -232.13 -75.76
N GLU A 9 -114.56 -231.08 -75.49
CA GLU A 9 -113.77 -230.33 -76.44
C GLU A 9 -112.65 -231.20 -77.04
N ARG A 10 -112.44 -231.10 -78.36
CA ARG A 10 -111.37 -231.81 -79.06
C ARG A 10 -110.25 -230.84 -79.43
N GLN A 11 -109.02 -231.19 -79.08
CA GLN A 11 -107.84 -230.50 -79.60
C GLN A 11 -107.68 -230.77 -81.09
N ILE A 12 -107.50 -229.71 -81.89
CA ILE A 12 -107.07 -229.84 -83.27
C ILE A 12 -105.54 -229.78 -83.28
N VAL A 13 -104.90 -230.91 -83.55
CA VAL A 13 -103.44 -231.05 -83.62
C VAL A 13 -102.95 -230.97 -85.07
N ASN A 14 -101.65 -230.73 -85.26
CA ASN A 14 -101.00 -230.58 -86.57
C ASN A 14 -101.59 -229.45 -87.44
N VAL A 15 -102.15 -228.41 -86.81
CA VAL A 15 -102.57 -227.17 -87.49
C VAL A 15 -101.32 -226.42 -87.96
N ALA A 16 -101.10 -226.42 -89.28
CA ALA A 16 -100.08 -225.59 -89.92
C ALA A 16 -100.31 -224.10 -89.59
N ALA A 17 -99.27 -223.27 -89.73
CA ALA A 17 -99.42 -221.84 -89.49
C ALA A 17 -100.41 -221.22 -90.49
N GLY A 18 -101.57 -220.76 -90.01
CA GLY A 18 -102.58 -220.09 -90.82
C GLY A 18 -102.11 -218.71 -91.27
N LEU A 19 -102.67 -218.16 -92.35
CA LEU A 19 -102.33 -216.82 -92.81
C LEU A 19 -102.85 -215.77 -91.82
N VAL A 20 -101.94 -215.16 -91.05
CA VAL A 20 -102.26 -214.02 -90.16
C VAL A 20 -102.32 -212.74 -90.99
N ALA A 21 -103.47 -212.51 -91.61
CA ALA A 21 -103.77 -211.31 -92.40
C ALA A 21 -105.25 -210.92 -92.25
N GLY A 22 -105.57 -209.64 -92.47
CA GLY A 22 -106.95 -209.15 -92.42
C GLY A 22 -107.85 -209.84 -93.43
N GLY A 23 -108.98 -210.39 -92.97
CA GLY A 23 -109.93 -211.15 -93.80
C GLY A 23 -109.62 -212.65 -93.92
N SER A 24 -108.54 -213.14 -93.31
CA SER A 24 -108.26 -214.59 -93.25
C SER A 24 -109.30 -215.34 -92.40
N THR A 25 -109.67 -216.53 -92.86
CA THR A 25 -110.52 -217.48 -92.11
C THR A 25 -109.73 -218.70 -91.60
N ASP A 26 -108.40 -218.66 -91.71
CA ASP A 26 -107.54 -219.76 -91.27
C ASP A 26 -107.54 -219.90 -89.74
N ALA A 27 -107.44 -221.14 -89.25
CA ALA A 27 -107.18 -221.39 -87.84
C ALA A 27 -105.72 -221.03 -87.51
N VAL A 28 -105.50 -220.02 -86.68
CA VAL A 28 -104.17 -219.72 -86.12
C VAL A 28 -103.76 -220.83 -85.14
N ASN A 29 -102.50 -221.25 -85.19
CA ASN A 29 -101.98 -222.27 -84.28
C ASN A 29 -101.34 -221.65 -83.01
N GLY A 30 -101.12 -222.48 -81.99
CA GLY A 30 -100.60 -222.03 -80.70
C GLY A 30 -99.24 -221.33 -80.77
N GLY A 31 -98.40 -221.65 -81.76
CA GLY A 31 -97.12 -220.96 -81.96
C GLY A 31 -97.27 -219.52 -82.44
N GLN A 32 -98.31 -219.24 -83.24
CA GLN A 32 -98.61 -217.89 -83.72
C GLN A 32 -99.17 -217.00 -82.60
N LEU A 33 -100.07 -217.54 -81.78
CA LEU A 33 -100.58 -216.86 -80.58
C LEU A 33 -99.46 -216.61 -79.55
N TYR A 34 -98.57 -217.58 -79.36
CA TYR A 34 -97.41 -217.43 -78.47
C TYR A 34 -96.43 -216.36 -78.96
N ALA A 35 -96.16 -216.28 -80.27
CA ALA A 35 -95.30 -215.25 -80.84
C ALA A 35 -95.86 -213.82 -80.61
N GLU A 36 -97.16 -213.63 -80.82
CA GLU A 36 -97.85 -212.37 -80.49
C GLU A 36 -97.77 -212.06 -78.98
N GLN A 37 -98.04 -213.05 -78.12
CA GLN A 37 -97.97 -212.86 -76.67
C GLN A 37 -96.56 -212.47 -76.20
N GLN A 38 -95.51 -213.07 -76.76
CA GLN A 38 -94.12 -212.71 -76.47
C GLN A 38 -93.77 -211.31 -76.98
N ALA A 39 -94.24 -210.91 -78.17
CA ALA A 39 -94.07 -209.55 -78.69
C ALA A 39 -94.78 -208.51 -77.79
N ARG A 40 -95.96 -208.84 -77.29
CA ARG A 40 -96.74 -208.00 -76.38
C ARG A 40 -96.06 -207.82 -75.01
N ILE A 41 -95.55 -208.91 -74.42
CA ILE A 41 -94.75 -208.87 -73.19
C ILE A 41 -93.50 -208.00 -73.37
N ALA A 42 -92.81 -208.09 -74.52
CA ALA A 42 -91.67 -207.24 -74.82
C ALA A 42 -92.06 -205.76 -74.98
N ALA A 43 -93.22 -205.46 -75.58
CA ALA A 43 -93.73 -204.10 -75.71
C ALA A 43 -94.16 -203.49 -74.37
N ASP A 44 -94.87 -204.25 -73.53
CA ASP A 44 -95.29 -203.83 -72.20
C ASP A 44 -94.07 -203.58 -71.28
N ALA A 45 -93.03 -204.42 -71.36
CA ALA A 45 -91.77 -204.22 -70.65
C ALA A 45 -90.98 -202.99 -71.15
N ALA A 46 -90.97 -202.74 -72.47
CA ALA A 46 -90.35 -201.54 -73.05
C ALA A 46 -91.10 -200.26 -72.65
N LEU A 47 -92.43 -200.31 -72.59
CA LEU A 47 -93.27 -199.20 -72.12
C LEU A 47 -93.03 -198.90 -70.64
N GLN A 48 -92.97 -199.93 -69.78
CA GLN A 48 -92.63 -199.73 -68.36
C GLN A 48 -91.24 -199.10 -68.21
N THR A 49 -90.24 -199.60 -68.96
CA THR A 49 -88.88 -199.02 -68.97
C THR A 49 -88.88 -197.54 -69.38
N ALA A 50 -89.72 -197.14 -70.34
CA ALA A 50 -89.87 -195.75 -70.77
C ALA A 50 -90.60 -194.88 -69.71
N ILE A 51 -91.62 -195.43 -69.04
CA ILE A 51 -92.33 -194.76 -67.94
C ILE A 51 -91.41 -194.54 -66.74
N ASP A 52 -90.60 -195.54 -66.38
CA ASP A 52 -89.63 -195.45 -65.28
C ASP A 52 -88.54 -194.41 -65.61
N ALA A 53 -88.07 -194.37 -66.86
CA ALA A 53 -87.10 -193.38 -67.32
C ALA A 53 -87.66 -191.94 -67.33
N GLU A 54 -88.89 -191.73 -67.82
CA GLU A 54 -89.58 -190.43 -67.76
C GLU A 54 -89.84 -189.99 -66.31
N THR A 55 -90.22 -190.92 -65.43
CA THR A 55 -90.43 -190.65 -64.00
C THR A 55 -89.14 -190.22 -63.31
N ALA A 56 -88.03 -190.94 -63.57
CA ALA A 56 -86.71 -190.57 -63.07
C ALA A 56 -86.23 -189.22 -63.63
N ALA A 57 -86.48 -188.95 -64.92
CA ALA A 57 -86.15 -187.68 -65.56
C ALA A 57 -86.90 -186.50 -64.93
N ARG A 58 -88.20 -186.65 -64.63
CA ARG A 58 -89.00 -185.64 -63.93
C ARG A 58 -88.52 -185.39 -62.50
N ILE A 59 -88.28 -186.46 -61.72
CA ILE A 59 -87.75 -186.33 -60.35
C ILE A 59 -86.41 -185.58 -60.35
N ALA A 60 -85.55 -185.84 -61.34
CA ALA A 60 -84.30 -185.08 -61.52
C ALA A 60 -84.54 -183.62 -61.96
N ALA A 61 -85.52 -183.36 -62.84
CA ALA A 61 -85.87 -181.99 -63.26
C ALA A 61 -86.43 -181.15 -62.12
N ASP A 62 -87.35 -181.72 -61.32
CA ASP A 62 -87.96 -181.06 -60.16
C ASP A 62 -86.92 -180.82 -59.05
N ALA A 63 -86.00 -181.76 -58.82
CA ALA A 63 -84.88 -181.56 -57.90
C ALA A 63 -83.91 -180.44 -58.36
N ASN A 64 -83.62 -180.37 -59.67
CA ASN A 64 -82.82 -179.28 -60.24
C ASN A 64 -83.54 -177.93 -60.14
N LEU A 65 -84.86 -177.90 -60.37
CA LEU A 65 -85.68 -176.69 -60.24
C LEU A 65 -85.74 -176.22 -58.77
N GLN A 66 -85.91 -177.13 -57.81
CA GLN A 66 -85.88 -176.79 -56.39
C GLN A 66 -84.50 -176.24 -55.99
N ALA A 67 -83.40 -176.86 -56.42
CA ALA A 67 -82.06 -176.33 -56.19
C ALA A 67 -81.86 -174.93 -56.80
N GLN A 68 -82.43 -174.67 -57.98
CA GLN A 68 -82.42 -173.33 -58.61
C GLN A 68 -83.25 -172.31 -57.82
N VAL A 69 -84.40 -172.72 -57.27
CA VAL A 69 -85.26 -171.89 -56.38
C VAL A 69 -84.54 -171.59 -55.07
N ASP A 70 -83.90 -172.58 -54.45
CA ASP A 70 -83.15 -172.41 -53.20
C ASP A 70 -81.94 -171.49 -53.39
N VAL A 71 -81.21 -171.64 -54.51
CA VAL A 71 -80.12 -170.71 -54.89
C VAL A 71 -80.65 -169.28 -55.08
N ASN A 72 -81.79 -169.11 -55.75
CA ASN A 72 -82.39 -167.79 -55.97
C ASN A 72 -82.92 -167.17 -54.65
N ALA A 73 -83.49 -167.96 -53.74
CA ALA A 73 -83.94 -167.50 -52.44
C ALA A 73 -82.77 -167.05 -51.54
N ASN A 74 -81.68 -167.82 -51.52
CA ASN A 74 -80.44 -167.43 -50.83
C ASN A 74 -79.82 -166.18 -51.45
N GLY A 75 -79.82 -166.05 -52.78
CA GLY A 75 -79.34 -164.85 -53.49
C GLY A 75 -80.19 -163.61 -53.20
N LEU A 76 -81.51 -163.75 -53.07
CA LEU A 76 -82.39 -162.65 -52.68
C LEU A 76 -82.15 -162.23 -51.22
N ALA A 77 -81.86 -163.17 -50.31
CA ALA A 77 -81.50 -162.87 -48.93
C ALA A 77 -80.13 -162.16 -48.80
N ASP A 78 -79.13 -162.50 -49.62
CA ASP A 78 -77.88 -161.72 -49.72
C ASP A 78 -78.15 -160.28 -50.18
N VAL A 79 -78.98 -160.10 -51.21
CA VAL A 79 -79.36 -158.77 -51.70
C VAL A 79 -80.10 -157.97 -50.63
N ASP A 80 -81.06 -158.55 -49.91
CA ASP A 80 -81.81 -157.89 -48.83
C ASP A 80 -80.90 -157.49 -47.65
N ALA A 81 -79.99 -158.37 -47.24
CA ALA A 81 -78.97 -158.07 -46.24
C ALA A 81 -78.02 -156.95 -46.70
N ARG A 82 -77.64 -156.91 -47.98
CA ARG A 82 -76.78 -155.86 -48.55
C ARG A 82 -77.50 -154.53 -48.71
N VAL A 83 -78.79 -154.52 -49.06
CA VAL A 83 -79.64 -153.32 -49.04
C VAL A 83 -79.71 -152.79 -47.62
N THR A 84 -80.00 -153.65 -46.63
CA THR A 84 -80.01 -153.27 -45.21
C THR A 84 -78.68 -152.65 -44.77
N VAL A 85 -77.53 -153.19 -45.21
CA VAL A 85 -76.20 -152.62 -44.92
C VAL A 85 -75.99 -151.25 -45.59
N LEU A 86 -76.47 -151.08 -46.83
CA LEU A 86 -76.39 -149.80 -47.55
C LEU A 86 -77.27 -148.73 -46.91
N GLU A 87 -78.53 -149.03 -46.58
CA GLU A 87 -79.43 -148.10 -45.88
C GLU A 87 -78.87 -147.64 -44.53
N ASN A 88 -78.30 -148.56 -43.75
CA ASN A 88 -77.60 -148.20 -42.51
C ASN A 88 -76.34 -147.35 -42.77
N SER A 89 -75.61 -147.61 -43.86
CA SER A 89 -74.46 -146.78 -44.27
C SER A 89 -74.90 -145.37 -44.64
N ASP A 90 -75.97 -145.22 -45.41
CA ASP A 90 -76.50 -143.93 -45.86
C ASP A 90 -77.08 -143.13 -44.68
N VAL A 91 -77.71 -143.77 -43.70
CA VAL A 91 -78.11 -143.12 -42.44
C VAL A 91 -76.88 -142.59 -41.68
N VAL A 92 -75.82 -143.39 -41.55
CA VAL A 92 -74.57 -142.96 -40.89
C VAL A 92 -73.87 -141.83 -41.66
N GLN A 93 -73.85 -141.89 -43.00
CA GLN A 93 -73.29 -140.83 -43.85
C GLN A 93 -74.09 -139.54 -43.74
N ASN A 94 -75.42 -139.58 -43.77
CA ASN A 94 -76.27 -138.40 -43.59
C ASN A 94 -76.09 -137.77 -42.20
N LEU A 95 -75.95 -138.58 -41.13
CA LEU A 95 -75.58 -138.08 -39.80
C LEU A 95 -74.18 -137.44 -39.78
N ALA A 96 -73.20 -138.01 -40.48
CA ALA A 96 -71.86 -137.43 -40.59
C ALA A 96 -71.86 -136.10 -41.37
N ILE A 97 -72.66 -135.99 -42.44
CA ILE A 97 -72.86 -134.76 -43.22
C ILE A 97 -73.53 -133.68 -42.37
N GLY A 98 -74.60 -134.00 -41.63
CA GLY A 98 -75.24 -133.04 -40.71
C GLY A 98 -74.31 -132.55 -39.61
N ASN A 99 -73.47 -133.42 -39.07
CA ASN A 99 -72.42 -133.03 -38.10
C ASN A 99 -71.32 -132.15 -38.73
N LEU A 100 -71.02 -132.32 -40.02
CA LEU A 100 -70.09 -131.45 -40.74
C LEU A 100 -70.71 -130.08 -41.03
N ASP A 101 -71.97 -130.03 -41.46
CA ASP A 101 -72.71 -128.80 -41.76
C ASP A 101 -72.89 -127.92 -40.50
N ALA A 102 -73.21 -128.54 -39.35
CA ALA A 102 -73.24 -127.86 -38.06
C ALA A 102 -71.87 -127.28 -37.67
N ARG A 103 -70.75 -127.98 -37.97
CA ARG A 103 -69.39 -127.48 -37.73
C ARG A 103 -68.99 -126.37 -38.71
N VAL A 104 -69.40 -126.45 -39.97
CA VAL A 104 -69.17 -125.37 -40.95
C VAL A 104 -69.94 -124.12 -40.54
N THR A 105 -71.18 -124.28 -40.07
CA THR A 105 -72.00 -123.18 -39.53
C THR A 105 -71.37 -122.55 -38.30
N ALA A 106 -70.86 -123.34 -37.35
CA ALA A 106 -70.13 -122.85 -36.18
C ALA A 106 -68.86 -122.10 -36.57
N ASN A 107 -68.01 -122.70 -37.43
CA ASN A 107 -66.80 -122.05 -37.93
C ASN A 107 -67.11 -120.72 -38.65
N ALA A 108 -68.22 -120.62 -39.40
CA ALA A 108 -68.63 -119.39 -40.06
C ALA A 108 -69.04 -118.28 -39.06
N ALA A 109 -69.66 -118.66 -37.94
CA ALA A 109 -69.96 -117.72 -36.86
C ALA A 109 -68.68 -117.28 -36.11
N ASP A 110 -67.76 -118.21 -35.83
CA ASP A 110 -66.45 -117.90 -35.22
C ASP A 110 -65.62 -116.95 -36.11
N ILE A 111 -65.63 -117.15 -37.43
CA ILE A 111 -64.98 -116.25 -38.39
C ILE A 111 -65.63 -114.85 -38.37
N ALA A 112 -66.95 -114.75 -38.22
CA ALA A 112 -67.64 -113.46 -38.12
C ALA A 112 -67.34 -112.71 -36.80
N ASP A 113 -67.22 -113.42 -35.67
CA ASP A 113 -66.74 -112.83 -34.41
C ASP A 113 -65.29 -112.33 -34.53
N LEU A 114 -64.41 -113.14 -35.15
CA LEU A 114 -63.02 -112.75 -35.39
C LEU A 114 -62.89 -111.53 -36.32
N ASP A 115 -63.74 -111.41 -37.35
CA ASP A 115 -63.78 -110.24 -38.24
C ASP A 115 -64.25 -108.98 -37.49
N LEU A 116 -65.32 -109.07 -36.69
CA LEU A 116 -65.79 -107.97 -35.85
C LEU A 116 -64.74 -107.52 -34.83
N ARG A 117 -64.00 -108.46 -34.23
CA ARG A 117 -62.91 -108.18 -33.28
C ARG A 117 -61.67 -107.63 -33.97
N LEU A 118 -61.37 -108.07 -35.19
CA LEU A 118 -60.31 -107.50 -36.02
C LEU A 118 -60.62 -106.06 -36.40
N GLY A 119 -61.86 -105.77 -36.81
CA GLY A 119 -62.31 -104.40 -37.09
C GLY A 119 -62.27 -103.47 -35.87
N GLN A 120 -62.65 -103.97 -34.68
CA GLN A 120 -62.47 -103.24 -33.42
C GLN A 120 -60.98 -102.97 -33.14
N THR A 121 -60.13 -103.99 -33.28
CA THR A 121 -58.68 -103.87 -33.06
C THR A 121 -58.04 -102.86 -34.04
N GLN A 122 -58.47 -102.85 -35.30
CA GLN A 122 -58.03 -101.86 -36.29
C GLN A 122 -58.46 -100.44 -35.89
N GLY A 123 -59.70 -100.26 -35.43
CA GLY A 123 -60.17 -98.97 -34.90
C GLY A 123 -59.37 -98.48 -33.69
N ASP A 124 -59.08 -99.37 -32.73
CA ASP A 124 -58.25 -99.07 -31.55
C ASP A 124 -56.80 -98.72 -31.93
N VAL A 125 -56.22 -99.41 -32.93
CA VAL A 125 -54.90 -99.08 -33.48
C VAL A 125 -54.90 -97.70 -34.14
N THR A 126 -55.87 -97.38 -35.01
CA THR A 126 -55.97 -96.05 -35.62
C THR A 126 -56.21 -94.94 -34.58
N ALA A 127 -56.97 -95.22 -33.52
CA ALA A 127 -57.13 -94.30 -32.40
C ALA A 127 -55.83 -94.11 -31.57
N LEU A 128 -55.01 -95.16 -31.47
CA LEU A 128 -53.70 -95.08 -30.82
C LEU A 128 -52.68 -94.33 -31.68
N GLU A 129 -52.65 -94.57 -32.99
CA GLU A 129 -51.82 -93.83 -33.97
C GLU A 129 -52.10 -92.32 -33.88
N GLY A 130 -53.36 -91.91 -33.92
CA GLY A 130 -53.73 -90.49 -33.77
C GLY A 130 -53.30 -89.88 -32.43
N ARG A 131 -53.33 -90.66 -31.33
CA ARG A 131 -52.82 -90.24 -30.03
C ARG A 131 -51.30 -90.14 -29.98
N VAL A 132 -50.58 -91.02 -30.68
CA VAL A 132 -49.12 -90.94 -30.81
C VAL A 132 -48.73 -89.70 -31.61
N SER A 133 -49.38 -89.43 -32.75
CA SER A 133 -49.12 -88.21 -33.54
C SER A 133 -49.42 -86.92 -32.77
N GLN A 134 -50.48 -86.89 -31.94
CA GLN A 134 -50.72 -85.75 -31.04
C GLN A 134 -49.61 -85.60 -29.99
N ASN A 135 -49.21 -86.70 -29.33
CA ASN A 135 -48.12 -86.68 -28.36
C ASN A 135 -46.79 -86.21 -28.98
N GLU A 136 -46.47 -86.62 -30.22
CA GLU A 136 -45.28 -86.16 -30.95
C GLU A 136 -45.33 -84.64 -31.20
N SER A 137 -46.49 -84.12 -31.61
CA SER A 137 -46.72 -82.68 -31.77
C SER A 137 -46.60 -81.91 -30.44
N ASP A 138 -47.14 -82.45 -29.36
CA ASP A 138 -47.09 -81.85 -28.03
C ASP A 138 -45.66 -81.87 -27.45
N ILE A 139 -44.90 -82.95 -27.69
CA ILE A 139 -43.48 -83.09 -27.33
C ILE A 139 -42.64 -82.07 -28.11
N ALA A 140 -42.84 -81.91 -29.42
CA ALA A 140 -42.13 -80.91 -30.21
C ALA A 140 -42.43 -79.47 -29.76
N SER A 141 -43.68 -79.20 -29.33
CA SER A 141 -44.08 -77.92 -28.73
C SER A 141 -43.45 -77.68 -27.36
N LEU A 142 -43.31 -78.73 -26.54
CA LEU A 142 -42.58 -78.68 -25.27
C LEU A 142 -41.08 -78.47 -25.46
N ASP A 143 -40.46 -79.17 -26.41
CA ASP A 143 -39.03 -79.06 -26.75
C ASP A 143 -38.65 -77.65 -27.22
N ALA A 144 -39.45 -77.06 -28.12
CA ALA A 144 -39.29 -75.68 -28.56
C ALA A 144 -39.43 -74.68 -27.38
N ARG A 145 -40.34 -74.93 -26.44
CA ARG A 145 -40.52 -74.08 -25.24
C ARG A 145 -39.39 -74.26 -24.22
N VAL A 146 -38.84 -75.47 -24.08
CA VAL A 146 -37.63 -75.71 -23.26
C VAL A 146 -36.45 -74.97 -23.85
N THR A 147 -36.24 -75.06 -25.17
CA THR A 147 -35.18 -74.34 -25.90
C THR A 147 -35.25 -72.82 -25.67
N VAL A 148 -36.46 -72.23 -25.72
CA VAL A 148 -36.65 -70.80 -25.42
C VAL A 148 -36.33 -70.49 -23.95
N ASN A 149 -36.85 -71.28 -23.01
CA ASN A 149 -36.59 -71.10 -21.58
C ASN A 149 -35.09 -71.20 -21.24
N GLU A 150 -34.34 -72.10 -21.90
CA GLU A 150 -32.89 -72.23 -21.71
C GLU A 150 -32.14 -70.98 -22.20
N GLY A 151 -32.57 -70.40 -23.33
CA GLY A 151 -32.07 -69.10 -23.81
C GLY A 151 -32.38 -67.94 -22.85
N ASP A 152 -33.62 -67.86 -22.37
CA ASP A 152 -34.04 -66.83 -21.41
C ASP A 152 -33.27 -66.98 -20.07
N ILE A 153 -33.05 -68.21 -19.59
CA ILE A 153 -32.25 -68.48 -18.38
C ILE A 153 -30.79 -68.06 -18.59
N ALA A 154 -30.20 -68.33 -19.76
CA ALA A 154 -28.85 -67.90 -20.09
C ALA A 154 -28.71 -66.37 -20.14
N GLN A 155 -29.69 -65.67 -20.70
CA GLN A 155 -29.72 -64.20 -20.71
C GLN A 155 -29.87 -63.64 -19.29
N ASN A 156 -30.82 -64.15 -18.49
CA ASN A 156 -30.99 -63.73 -17.09
C ASN A 156 -29.71 -63.97 -16.27
N ALA A 157 -28.97 -65.05 -16.51
CA ALA A 157 -27.69 -65.30 -15.86
C ALA A 157 -26.61 -64.28 -16.24
N ALA A 158 -26.56 -63.85 -17.50
CA ALA A 158 -25.67 -62.77 -17.95
C ALA A 158 -26.06 -61.41 -17.36
N ASP A 159 -27.35 -61.08 -17.31
CA ASP A 159 -27.86 -59.85 -16.72
C ASP A 159 -27.59 -59.80 -15.20
N ILE A 160 -27.73 -60.92 -14.49
CA ILE A 160 -27.36 -61.03 -13.07
C ILE A 160 -25.86 -60.82 -12.86
N ALA A 161 -25.01 -61.39 -13.74
CA ALA A 161 -23.56 -61.19 -13.66
C ALA A 161 -23.15 -59.73 -13.91
N GLN A 162 -23.80 -59.06 -14.87
CA GLN A 162 -23.59 -57.62 -15.12
C GLN A 162 -24.04 -56.77 -13.92
N ASN A 163 -25.24 -57.01 -13.38
CA ASN A 163 -25.73 -56.32 -12.18
C ASN A 163 -24.78 -56.50 -10.98
N ALA A 164 -24.19 -57.69 -10.79
CA ALA A 164 -23.20 -57.93 -9.73
C ALA A 164 -21.91 -57.11 -9.93
N ALA A 165 -21.46 -56.94 -11.18
CA ALA A 165 -20.32 -56.09 -11.51
C ALA A 165 -20.64 -54.60 -11.28
N ASP A 166 -21.84 -54.15 -11.67
CA ASP A 166 -22.29 -52.76 -11.49
C ASP A 166 -22.48 -52.41 -10.01
N ILE A 167 -23.02 -53.32 -9.19
CA ILE A 167 -23.09 -53.19 -7.73
C ILE A 167 -21.67 -53.06 -7.15
N THR A 168 -20.72 -53.90 -7.59
CA THR A 168 -19.31 -53.82 -7.15
C THR A 168 -18.67 -52.47 -7.53
N ALA A 169 -18.97 -51.95 -8.72
CA ALA A 169 -18.49 -50.64 -9.16
C ALA A 169 -19.15 -49.46 -8.41
N LEU A 170 -20.40 -49.60 -7.97
CA LEU A 170 -21.08 -48.63 -7.12
C LEU A 170 -20.52 -48.63 -5.68
N ASP A 171 -20.24 -49.80 -5.12
CA ASP A 171 -19.61 -49.97 -3.80
C ASP A 171 -18.23 -49.29 -3.74
N GLY A 172 -17.36 -49.57 -4.73
CA GLY A 172 -16.05 -48.90 -4.83
C GLY A 172 -16.14 -47.38 -5.01
N ARG A 173 -17.19 -46.88 -5.68
CA ARG A 173 -17.47 -45.43 -5.80
C ARG A 173 -18.00 -44.82 -4.50
N LEU A 174 -18.77 -45.56 -3.73
CA LEU A 174 -19.27 -45.14 -2.42
C LEU A 174 -18.10 -45.02 -1.43
N GLY A 175 -17.24 -46.05 -1.33
CA GLY A 175 -16.07 -46.02 -0.44
C GLY A 175 -15.09 -44.88 -0.75
N GLN A 176 -14.91 -44.50 -2.03
CA GLN A 176 -14.13 -43.31 -2.39
C GLN A 176 -14.83 -42.02 -1.92
N ALA A 177 -16.14 -41.90 -2.09
CA ALA A 177 -16.89 -40.73 -1.64
C ALA A 177 -16.87 -40.58 -0.11
N GLU A 178 -16.96 -41.68 0.63
CA GLU A 178 -16.83 -41.69 2.10
C GLU A 178 -15.42 -41.26 2.55
N ALA A 179 -14.36 -41.70 1.85
CA ALA A 179 -13.00 -41.24 2.09
C ALA A 179 -12.82 -39.74 1.78
N ASP A 180 -13.36 -39.26 0.65
CA ASP A 180 -13.30 -37.84 0.26
C ASP A 180 -14.07 -36.94 1.26
N ILE A 181 -15.23 -37.40 1.74
CA ILE A 181 -16.00 -36.74 2.81
C ILE A 181 -15.20 -36.70 4.12
N THR A 182 -14.53 -37.79 4.50
CA THR A 182 -13.68 -37.84 5.71
C THR A 182 -12.50 -36.87 5.62
N VAL A 183 -11.90 -36.71 4.43
CA VAL A 183 -10.85 -35.71 4.18
C VAL A 183 -11.40 -34.28 4.19
N LEU A 184 -12.63 -34.07 3.72
CA LEU A 184 -13.28 -32.76 3.74
C LEU A 184 -13.66 -32.34 5.17
N ASP A 185 -14.19 -33.25 5.98
CA ASP A 185 -14.54 -33.04 7.39
C ASP A 185 -13.33 -32.57 8.20
N GLY A 186 -12.22 -33.31 8.15
CA GLY A 186 -10.97 -32.91 8.83
C GLY A 186 -10.42 -31.55 8.35
N ARG A 187 -10.65 -31.17 7.08
CA ARG A 187 -10.31 -29.83 6.57
C ARG A 187 -11.23 -28.74 7.10
N VAL A 188 -12.51 -29.04 7.32
CA VAL A 188 -13.46 -28.12 7.97
C VAL A 188 -13.03 -27.90 9.42
N THR A 189 -12.74 -28.94 10.19
CA THR A 189 -12.27 -28.80 11.59
C THR A 189 -11.02 -27.94 11.71
N VAL A 190 -10.04 -28.11 10.80
CA VAL A 190 -8.83 -27.27 10.77
C VAL A 190 -9.15 -25.80 10.46
N ASN A 191 -10.07 -25.55 9.51
CA ASN A 191 -10.50 -24.19 9.17
C ASN A 191 -11.28 -23.54 10.32
N GLU A 192 -12.16 -24.27 11.01
CA GLU A 192 -12.90 -23.78 12.18
C GLU A 192 -11.94 -23.37 13.31
N GLY A 193 -10.92 -24.17 13.60
CA GLY A 193 -9.87 -23.82 14.57
C GLY A 193 -9.09 -22.55 14.17
N ALA A 194 -8.74 -22.41 12.88
CA ALA A 194 -8.05 -21.22 12.38
C ALA A 194 -8.94 -19.96 12.42
N ILE A 195 -10.24 -20.10 12.14
CA ILE A 195 -11.23 -19.00 12.24
C ILE A 195 -11.41 -18.58 13.71
N ALA A 196 -11.48 -19.53 14.63
CA ALA A 196 -11.56 -19.24 16.07
C ALA A 196 -10.32 -18.48 16.57
N GLN A 197 -9.12 -18.88 16.16
CA GLN A 197 -7.87 -18.17 16.48
C GLN A 197 -7.88 -16.74 15.91
N ASN A 198 -8.20 -16.58 14.62
CA ASN A 198 -8.29 -15.26 13.98
C ASN A 198 -9.30 -14.34 14.69
N SER A 199 -10.42 -14.87 15.16
CA SER A 199 -11.43 -14.12 15.92
C SER A 199 -10.89 -13.63 17.27
N ALA A 200 -10.12 -14.45 17.97
CA ALA A 200 -9.45 -14.09 19.22
C ALA A 200 -8.36 -13.02 18.99
N ASP A 201 -7.57 -13.14 17.92
CA ASP A 201 -6.52 -12.17 17.55
C ASP A 201 -7.11 -10.81 17.13
N ILE A 202 -8.25 -10.81 16.42
CA ILE A 202 -9.02 -9.60 16.11
C ILE A 202 -9.53 -8.95 17.41
N THR A 203 -10.08 -9.72 18.35
CA THR A 203 -10.53 -9.21 19.66
C THR A 203 -9.37 -8.59 20.47
N LEU A 204 -8.18 -9.20 20.42
CA LEU A 204 -6.97 -8.65 21.03
C LEU A 204 -6.47 -7.37 20.35
N LEU A 205 -6.64 -7.26 19.03
CA LEU A 205 -6.27 -6.06 18.27
C LEU A 205 -7.24 -4.90 18.54
N ASP A 206 -8.54 -5.18 18.60
CA ASP A 206 -9.60 -4.22 18.93
C ASP A 206 -9.35 -3.56 20.30
N GLY A 207 -9.16 -4.36 21.36
CA GLY A 207 -8.83 -3.84 22.69
C GLY A 207 -7.51 -3.04 22.75
N ARG A 208 -6.54 -3.33 21.87
CA ARG A 208 -5.32 -2.51 21.73
C ARG A 208 -5.57 -1.19 21.00
N VAL A 209 -6.49 -1.17 20.03
CA VAL A 209 -6.92 0.09 19.38
C VAL A 209 -7.66 0.95 20.40
N THR A 210 -8.59 0.39 21.18
CA THR A 210 -9.30 1.12 22.25
C THR A 210 -8.33 1.73 23.27
N GLN A 211 -7.28 1.01 23.69
CA GLN A 211 -6.26 1.55 24.59
C GLN A 211 -5.46 2.68 23.93
N ASN A 212 -5.06 2.53 22.67
CA ASN A 212 -4.35 3.58 21.93
C ASN A 212 -5.20 4.85 21.78
N GLU A 213 -6.50 4.73 21.52
CA GLU A 213 -7.43 5.87 21.44
C GLU A 213 -7.55 6.60 22.78
N ALA A 214 -7.62 5.86 23.90
CA ALA A 214 -7.60 6.44 25.24
C ALA A 214 -6.27 7.15 25.56
N ASP A 215 -5.13 6.54 25.22
CA ASP A 215 -3.79 7.12 25.43
C ASP A 215 -3.59 8.39 24.57
N ILE A 216 -4.11 8.41 23.34
CA ILE A 216 -4.11 9.58 22.45
C ILE A 216 -4.98 10.70 23.04
N SER A 217 -6.18 10.39 23.56
CA SER A 217 -7.04 11.37 24.24
C SER A 217 -6.40 11.98 25.50
N VAL A 218 -5.67 11.16 26.28
CA VAL A 218 -4.87 11.65 27.42
C VAL A 218 -3.70 12.53 26.96
N LEU A 219 -3.09 12.22 25.81
CA LEU A 219 -2.02 13.04 25.25
C LEU A 219 -2.54 14.38 24.70
N ASP A 220 -3.69 14.38 24.01
CA ASP A 220 -4.38 15.56 23.47
C ASP A 220 -4.79 16.55 24.59
N GLY A 221 -5.37 16.03 25.69
CA GLY A 221 -5.65 16.83 26.89
C GLY A 221 -4.38 17.43 27.52
N ARG A 222 -3.25 16.71 27.49
CA ARG A 222 -1.95 17.24 27.97
C ARG A 222 -1.35 18.29 27.03
N VAL A 223 -1.53 18.16 25.72
CA VAL A 223 -1.15 19.19 24.74
C VAL A 223 -1.97 20.46 24.98
N THR A 224 -3.30 20.33 25.10
CA THR A 224 -4.22 21.44 25.40
C THR A 224 -3.82 22.21 26.68
N VAL A 225 -3.46 21.50 27.75
CA VAL A 225 -2.97 22.13 29.00
C VAL A 225 -1.63 22.86 28.79
N ASN A 226 -0.71 22.28 28.02
CA ASN A 226 0.57 22.92 27.71
C ASN A 226 0.38 24.17 26.83
N GLU A 227 -0.51 24.15 25.84
CA GLU A 227 -0.85 25.32 25.01
C GLU A 227 -1.43 26.46 25.87
N GLY A 228 -2.34 26.16 26.80
CA GLY A 228 -2.85 27.13 27.76
C GLY A 228 -1.76 27.72 28.66
N ALA A 229 -0.82 26.91 29.14
CA ALA A 229 0.31 27.37 29.93
C ALA A 229 1.29 28.24 29.12
N ILE A 230 1.53 27.91 27.85
CA ILE A 230 2.35 28.71 26.93
C ILE A 230 1.67 30.06 26.64
N ALA A 231 0.35 30.07 26.43
CA ALA A 231 -0.42 31.29 26.22
C ALA A 231 -0.36 32.22 27.46
N GLN A 232 -0.50 31.67 28.67
CA GLN A 232 -0.34 32.43 29.92
C GLN A 232 1.08 33.00 30.06
N ASN A 233 2.12 32.19 29.85
CA ASN A 233 3.52 32.66 29.89
C ASN A 233 3.77 33.80 28.88
N SER A 234 3.17 33.73 27.68
CA SER A 234 3.26 34.79 26.66
C SER A 234 2.59 36.10 27.12
N ALA A 235 1.43 36.00 27.78
CA ALA A 235 0.76 37.16 28.38
C ALA A 235 1.58 37.76 29.54
N ASP A 236 2.15 36.93 30.41
CA ASP A 236 2.99 37.37 31.54
C ASP A 236 4.29 38.04 31.06
N ILE A 237 4.90 37.53 29.99
CA ILE A 237 6.04 38.18 29.31
C ILE A 237 5.62 39.55 28.74
N THR A 238 4.44 39.65 28.12
CA THR A 238 3.93 40.93 27.58
C THR A 238 3.68 41.95 28.69
N VAL A 239 3.18 41.53 29.85
CA VAL A 239 3.03 42.38 31.04
C VAL A 239 4.39 42.80 31.62
N LEU A 240 5.39 41.92 31.58
CA LEU A 240 6.75 42.22 32.04
C LEU A 240 7.44 43.23 31.10
N ASP A 241 7.29 43.08 29.79
CA ASP A 241 7.81 43.98 28.75
C ASP A 241 7.24 45.41 28.89
N GLY A 242 5.92 45.54 29.07
CA GLY A 242 5.28 46.82 29.36
C GLY A 242 5.77 47.47 30.67
N ARG A 243 6.11 46.66 31.69
CA ARG A 243 6.71 47.16 32.95
C ARG A 243 8.17 47.59 32.77
N VAL A 244 8.96 46.90 31.93
CA VAL A 244 10.31 47.33 31.58
C VAL A 244 10.25 48.66 30.82
N THR A 245 9.38 48.77 29.83
CA THR A 245 9.13 50.01 29.07
C THR A 245 8.77 51.20 29.98
N GLN A 246 7.88 50.98 30.97
CA GLN A 246 7.56 52.03 31.96
C GLN A 246 8.76 52.39 32.84
N ASN A 247 9.53 51.40 33.30
CA ASN A 247 10.74 51.66 34.08
C ASN A 247 11.78 52.46 33.29
N GLU A 248 11.97 52.19 31.99
CA GLU A 248 12.87 52.96 31.12
C GLU A 248 12.40 54.42 30.95
N ALA A 249 11.09 54.64 30.80
CA ALA A 249 10.50 55.97 30.78
C ALA A 249 10.68 56.71 32.12
N ASP A 250 10.43 56.04 33.25
CA ASP A 250 10.60 56.59 34.59
C ASP A 250 12.07 56.93 34.89
N ILE A 251 13.01 56.09 34.44
CA ILE A 251 14.46 56.35 34.51
C ILE A 251 14.83 57.57 33.65
N THR A 252 14.28 57.69 32.43
CA THR A 252 14.51 58.86 31.56
C THR A 252 13.98 60.16 32.18
N VAL A 253 12.83 60.11 32.85
CA VAL A 253 12.28 61.25 33.61
C VAL A 253 13.13 61.56 34.84
N LEU A 254 13.69 60.56 35.50
CA LEU A 254 14.59 60.74 36.64
C LEU A 254 15.94 61.35 36.21
N ASP A 255 16.50 60.90 35.09
CA ASP A 255 17.73 61.42 34.48
C ASP A 255 17.59 62.91 34.12
N GLY A 256 16.53 63.29 33.40
CA GLY A 256 16.23 64.70 33.11
C GLY A 256 16.03 65.56 34.37
N ARG A 257 15.49 64.98 35.45
CA ARG A 257 15.40 65.65 36.76
C ARG A 257 16.76 65.79 37.45
N VAL A 258 17.65 64.81 37.32
CA VAL A 258 19.04 64.89 37.80
C VAL A 258 19.79 65.97 37.03
N THR A 259 19.77 65.96 35.69
CA THR A 259 20.38 67.01 34.85
C THR A 259 19.87 68.42 35.23
N THR A 260 18.56 68.55 35.50
CA THR A 260 17.97 69.83 35.95
C THR A 260 18.50 70.25 37.33
N ALA A 261 18.64 69.30 38.26
CA ALA A 261 19.19 69.56 39.58
C ALA A 261 20.69 69.90 39.54
N GLU A 262 21.47 69.22 38.71
CA GLU A 262 22.89 69.51 38.47
C GLU A 262 23.08 70.91 37.88
N GLY A 263 22.26 71.30 36.90
CA GLY A 263 22.25 72.67 36.36
C GLY A 263 21.91 73.72 37.41
N ALA A 264 20.93 73.46 38.27
CA ALA A 264 20.59 74.35 39.38
C ALA A 264 21.70 74.43 40.46
N ILE A 265 22.39 73.31 40.74
CA ILE A 265 23.55 73.26 41.65
C ILE A 265 24.73 74.03 41.05
N ALA A 266 24.98 73.91 39.75
CA ALA A 266 26.01 74.68 39.05
C ALA A 266 25.72 76.18 39.06
N GLN A 267 24.46 76.59 38.84
CA GLN A 267 24.05 77.99 38.99
C GLN A 267 24.24 78.48 40.43
N ASN A 268 23.78 77.73 41.43
CA ASN A 268 24.00 78.07 42.84
C ASN A 268 25.49 78.18 43.18
N SER A 269 26.36 77.33 42.62
CA SER A 269 27.80 77.42 42.79
C SER A 269 28.38 78.69 42.17
N SER A 270 27.90 79.09 40.99
CA SER A 270 28.27 80.35 40.33
C SER A 270 27.81 81.57 41.15
N ASP A 271 26.58 81.54 41.64
CA ASP A 271 26.00 82.60 42.48
C ASP A 271 26.75 82.73 43.81
N ILE A 272 27.15 81.60 44.42
CA ILE A 272 28.02 81.57 45.60
C ILE A 272 29.40 82.17 45.27
N THR A 273 30.02 81.85 44.13
CA THR A 273 31.30 82.46 43.72
C THR A 273 31.17 83.97 43.49
N VAL A 274 30.07 84.45 42.92
CA VAL A 274 29.78 85.89 42.80
C VAL A 274 29.54 86.54 44.16
N LEU A 275 28.91 85.82 45.10
CA LEU A 275 28.68 86.31 46.47
C LEU A 275 30.00 86.38 47.26
N ASP A 276 30.86 85.38 47.11
CA ASP A 276 32.20 85.29 47.71
C ASP A 276 33.10 86.43 47.21
N GLY A 277 33.18 86.65 45.90
CA GLY A 277 33.90 87.80 45.33
C GLY A 277 33.37 89.16 45.79
N ARG A 278 32.05 89.27 46.05
CA ARG A 278 31.45 90.47 46.66
C ARG A 278 31.78 90.60 48.15
N VAL A 279 31.89 89.50 48.89
CA VAL A 279 32.36 89.51 50.28
C VAL A 279 33.83 89.92 50.33
N THR A 280 34.70 89.37 49.47
CA THR A 280 36.10 89.78 49.34
C THR A 280 36.24 91.27 49.02
N GLN A 281 35.41 91.80 48.11
CA GLN A 281 35.41 93.25 47.83
C GLN A 281 34.95 94.05 49.05
N ASN A 282 33.90 93.64 49.76
CA ASN A 282 33.45 94.31 50.97
C ASN A 282 34.53 94.30 52.07
N GLU A 283 35.29 93.21 52.23
CA GLU A 283 36.41 93.12 53.16
C GLU A 283 37.57 94.06 52.78
N ALA A 284 37.87 94.19 51.48
CA ALA A 284 38.83 95.17 50.98
C ALA A 284 38.35 96.61 51.21
N ASP A 285 37.08 96.91 50.93
CA ASP A 285 36.47 98.22 51.15
C ASP A 285 36.46 98.59 52.65
N ILE A 286 36.13 97.63 53.53
CA ILE A 286 36.22 97.79 54.99
C ILE A 286 37.67 98.04 55.43
N THR A 287 38.66 97.37 54.82
CA THR A 287 40.08 97.58 55.12
C THR A 287 40.54 98.99 54.71
N VAL A 288 40.07 99.48 53.55
CA VAL A 288 40.32 100.86 53.08
C VAL A 288 39.65 101.89 54.01
N LEU A 289 38.42 101.63 54.45
CA LEU A 289 37.72 102.47 55.43
C LEU A 289 38.45 102.49 56.79
N GLN A 290 38.93 101.34 57.28
CA GLN A 290 39.74 101.28 58.50
C GLN A 290 41.06 102.04 58.37
N ALA A 291 41.72 102.02 57.22
CA ALA A 291 42.92 102.82 56.96
C ALA A 291 42.62 104.34 56.88
N SER A 292 41.47 104.71 56.33
CA SER A 292 40.94 106.08 56.35
C SER A 292 40.65 106.54 57.79
N ASP A 293 39.93 105.74 58.57
CA ASP A 293 39.63 106.02 59.98
C ASP A 293 40.90 106.10 60.83
N ALA A 294 41.90 105.23 60.61
CA ALA A 294 43.20 105.33 61.27
C ALA A 294 43.92 106.65 60.91
N THR A 295 43.85 107.08 59.65
CA THR A 295 44.43 108.35 59.18
C THR A 295 43.69 109.55 59.79
N GLN A 296 42.36 109.51 59.86
CA GLN A 296 41.55 110.53 60.51
C GLN A 296 41.80 110.59 62.02
N ASN A 297 41.91 109.44 62.70
CA ASN A 297 42.25 109.37 64.12
C ASN A 297 43.65 109.92 64.39
N ASN A 298 44.63 109.65 63.53
CA ASN A 298 45.97 110.27 63.63
C ASN A 298 45.91 111.80 63.43
N ALA A 299 45.11 112.29 62.47
CA ALA A 299 44.90 113.72 62.29
C ALA A 299 44.16 114.38 63.46
N ILE A 300 43.18 113.70 64.08
CA ILE A 300 42.48 114.14 65.30
C ILE A 300 43.44 114.15 66.50
N ALA A 301 44.32 113.16 66.62
CA ALA A 301 45.35 113.12 67.65
C ALA A 301 46.38 114.25 67.47
N GLN A 302 46.81 114.52 66.23
CA GLN A 302 47.67 115.67 65.92
C GLN A 302 46.97 116.98 66.26
N ASN A 303 45.72 117.19 65.81
CA ASN A 303 44.94 118.37 66.18
C ASN A 303 44.78 118.52 67.70
N ALA A 304 44.68 117.42 68.46
CA ALA A 304 44.63 117.44 69.92
C ALA A 304 45.98 117.82 70.55
N THR A 305 47.11 117.42 69.95
CA THR A 305 48.45 117.89 70.30
C THR A 305 48.60 119.38 69.98
N ASP A 306 48.25 119.81 68.77
CA ASP A 306 48.33 121.21 68.33
C ASP A 306 47.47 122.13 69.24
N ILE A 307 46.28 121.67 69.67
CA ILE A 307 45.43 122.37 70.65
C ILE A 307 46.04 122.35 72.07
N GLY A 308 46.82 121.32 72.41
CA GLY A 308 47.60 121.24 73.64
C GLY A 308 48.77 122.23 73.66
N ASP A 309 49.48 122.35 72.54
CA ASP A 309 50.59 123.28 72.36
C ASP A 309 50.08 124.74 72.28
N LEU A 310 48.98 125.00 71.55
CA LEU A 310 48.30 126.31 71.62
C LEU A 310 47.82 126.64 73.04
N ARG A 311 47.40 125.65 73.85
CA ARG A 311 47.08 125.87 75.27
C ARG A 311 48.32 126.18 76.11
N ALA A 312 49.45 125.55 75.83
CA ALA A 312 50.72 125.89 76.47
C ALA A 312 51.16 127.32 76.11
N ASP A 313 51.10 127.70 74.84
CA ASP A 313 51.38 129.06 74.36
C ASP A 313 50.43 130.10 74.99
N VAL A 314 49.13 129.82 75.08
CA VAL A 314 48.16 130.68 75.78
C VAL A 314 48.49 130.78 77.27
N THR A 315 48.94 129.71 77.92
CA THR A 315 49.35 129.72 79.33
C THR A 315 50.64 130.54 79.53
N VAL A 316 51.60 130.43 78.61
CA VAL A 316 52.82 131.25 78.59
C VAL A 316 52.49 132.73 78.36
N LEU A 317 51.58 133.04 77.43
CA LEU A 317 51.07 134.39 77.20
C LEU A 317 50.39 134.95 78.46
N GLN A 318 49.50 134.19 79.11
CA GLN A 318 48.87 134.59 80.38
C GLN A 318 49.89 134.77 81.52
N THR A 319 50.97 133.99 81.54
CA THR A 319 52.07 134.15 82.51
C THR A 319 52.87 135.42 82.23
N ASN A 320 53.13 135.75 80.96
CA ASN A 320 53.78 136.99 80.54
C ASN A 320 52.90 138.22 80.82
N ASP A 321 51.59 138.10 80.65
CA ASP A 321 50.58 139.13 80.93
C ASP A 321 50.54 139.44 82.44
N ALA A 322 50.50 138.41 83.29
CA ALA A 322 50.61 138.56 84.74
C ALA A 322 51.96 139.17 85.20
N LEU A 323 53.07 138.79 84.56
CA LEU A 323 54.38 139.41 84.80
C LEU A 323 54.46 140.86 84.30
N GLN A 324 53.70 141.24 83.27
CA GLN A 324 53.54 142.63 82.87
C GLN A 324 52.68 143.41 83.87
N ASP A 325 51.60 142.84 84.39
CA ASP A 325 50.77 143.46 85.43
C ASP A 325 51.56 143.69 86.74
N ASP A 326 52.36 142.71 87.17
CA ASP A 326 53.28 142.89 88.31
C ASP A 326 54.32 143.99 88.04
N ALA A 327 54.88 144.06 86.82
CA ALA A 327 55.81 145.12 86.42
C ALA A 327 55.14 146.50 86.33
N ILE A 328 53.88 146.58 85.89
CA ILE A 328 53.08 147.80 85.84
C ILE A 328 52.77 148.29 87.26
N ASN A 329 52.39 147.41 88.18
CA ASN A 329 52.17 147.74 89.58
C ASN A 329 53.47 148.19 90.29
N ALA A 330 54.60 147.52 90.02
CA ALA A 330 55.90 147.94 90.52
C ALA A 330 56.31 149.33 89.98
N ASN A 331 56.07 149.60 88.69
CA ASN A 331 56.31 150.91 88.09
C ASN A 331 55.38 152.00 88.66
N ALA A 332 54.10 151.70 88.92
CA ALA A 332 53.18 152.64 89.55
C ALA A 332 53.64 153.04 90.97
N MET A 333 54.14 152.08 91.76
CA MET A 333 54.77 152.37 93.06
C MET A 333 56.07 153.17 92.93
N ALA A 334 56.89 152.89 91.92
CA ALA A 334 58.11 153.66 91.65
C ALA A 334 57.80 155.13 91.28
N ILE A 335 56.81 155.36 90.41
CA ILE A 335 56.38 156.70 89.99
C ILE A 335 55.89 157.53 91.18
N ALA A 336 55.07 156.96 92.07
CA ALA A 336 54.61 157.64 93.29
C ALA A 336 55.76 158.02 94.25
N SER A 337 56.89 157.30 94.22
CA SER A 337 58.10 157.66 94.97
C SER A 337 58.95 158.74 94.26
N LEU A 338 58.88 158.81 92.93
CA LEU A 338 59.60 159.77 92.10
C LEU A 338 58.94 161.16 92.11
N GLU A 339 57.61 161.26 92.13
CA GLU A 339 56.91 162.56 92.24
C GLU A 339 57.28 163.33 93.53
N VAL A 340 57.62 162.62 94.61
CA VAL A 340 58.13 163.21 95.87
C VAL A 340 59.60 163.62 95.76
N SER A 341 60.36 163.04 94.83
CA SER A 341 61.78 163.35 94.57
C SER A 341 61.96 164.51 93.57
N ASP A 342 61.11 164.60 92.55
CA ASP A 342 61.21 165.60 91.47
C ASP A 342 61.00 167.03 91.97
N ALA A 343 60.16 167.19 93.02
CA ALA A 343 59.98 168.44 93.75
C ALA A 343 61.27 168.96 94.42
N ALA A 344 62.26 168.09 94.67
CA ALA A 344 63.57 168.45 95.21
C ALA A 344 64.65 168.59 94.11
N GLN A 345 64.56 167.83 93.02
CA GLN A 345 65.60 167.80 91.97
C GLN A 345 65.48 168.93 90.93
N ASN A 346 64.28 169.50 90.72
CA ASN A 346 64.09 170.66 89.84
C ASN A 346 64.84 171.94 90.28
N ALA A 347 65.43 171.95 91.49
CA ALA A 347 66.33 173.02 91.94
C ALA A 347 67.78 172.91 91.41
N ALA A 348 68.16 171.81 90.73
CA ALA A 348 69.57 171.48 90.47
C ALA A 348 69.96 171.23 88.99
N ILE A 349 69.04 170.81 88.12
CA ILE A 349 69.40 170.18 86.83
C ILE A 349 69.58 171.16 85.64
N ALA A 350 69.24 172.44 85.80
CA ALA A 350 69.32 173.48 84.75
C ALA A 350 70.76 173.95 84.38
N ALA A 351 71.76 173.06 84.44
CA ALA A 351 73.19 173.43 84.43
C ALA A 351 74.15 172.59 83.55
N ILE A 352 73.72 171.53 82.83
CA ILE A 352 74.63 170.56 82.16
C ILE A 352 74.33 170.32 80.65
N ASN A 353 73.78 169.15 80.25
CA ASN A 353 73.54 168.68 78.87
C ASN A 353 74.80 168.21 78.05
N ALA A 354 74.57 167.72 76.82
CA ALA A 354 75.48 167.31 75.72
C ALA A 354 76.00 165.84 75.63
N ASN A 355 75.72 165.14 74.51
CA ASN A 355 76.69 164.65 73.47
C ASN A 355 76.38 163.29 72.74
N SER A 356 76.13 163.33 71.40
CA SER A 356 76.45 162.31 70.33
C SER A 356 75.84 160.86 70.27
N ASN A 357 75.99 160.03 69.20
CA ASN A 357 75.85 160.14 67.71
C ASN A 357 76.26 158.82 66.95
N ASN A 358 76.06 158.74 65.60
CA ASN A 358 76.68 157.82 64.58
C ASN A 358 76.30 156.29 64.58
N SER A 359 76.69 155.40 63.61
CA SER A 359 76.72 155.34 62.11
C SER A 359 77.44 154.04 61.60
N ALA A 360 77.37 153.47 60.37
CA ALA A 360 76.41 153.36 59.24
C ALA A 360 77.05 152.54 58.06
N PHE A 361 76.28 152.12 57.02
CA PHE A 361 76.72 151.59 55.67
C PHE A 361 77.37 150.16 55.61
N PHE A 362 77.62 149.45 54.47
CA PHE A 362 77.39 149.66 53.00
C PHE A 362 77.42 148.35 52.14
N ASN A 363 76.62 148.25 51.05
CA ASN A 363 76.86 147.60 49.72
C ASN A 363 77.37 146.12 49.60
N PHE A 364 77.47 145.43 48.44
CA PHE A 364 77.12 145.63 46.99
C PHE A 364 76.12 144.50 46.54
N ASN A 365 75.87 144.03 45.30
CA ASN A 365 76.26 144.24 43.87
C ASN A 365 75.14 143.61 42.97
N GLY A 366 75.00 143.72 41.63
CA GLY A 366 75.66 144.49 40.54
C GLY A 366 76.09 143.61 39.33
N GLY A 367 75.48 143.77 38.13
CA GLY A 367 75.87 142.96 36.94
C GLY A 367 75.08 142.99 35.59
N VAL A 368 74.18 143.95 35.33
CA VAL A 368 73.52 144.29 34.02
C VAL A 368 72.98 143.17 33.07
N GLY A 369 71.65 143.03 32.95
CA GLY A 369 70.99 142.33 31.81
C GLY A 369 69.69 141.58 32.15
N THR A 370 68.87 141.23 31.14
CA THR A 370 67.65 140.40 31.26
C THR A 370 67.90 138.94 30.85
N PRO A 371 67.41 137.91 31.58
CA PRO A 371 67.67 136.51 31.24
C PRO A 371 66.43 135.68 30.80
N ALA A 372 66.66 134.77 29.84
CA ALA A 372 65.86 133.56 29.57
C ALA A 372 66.73 132.30 29.88
N SER A 373 66.34 131.09 29.45
CA SER A 373 67.05 129.86 29.81
C SER A 373 67.05 128.81 28.68
N ALA A 374 68.25 128.41 28.24
CA ALA A 374 68.49 127.34 27.29
C ALA A 374 69.62 126.43 27.78
N THR A 375 69.53 125.11 27.55
CA THR A 375 70.57 124.15 27.94
C THR A 375 70.87 123.14 26.82
N GLY A 376 72.16 122.88 26.59
CA GLY A 376 72.65 122.01 25.51
C GLY A 376 73.48 122.75 24.45
N THR A 377 74.40 122.03 23.80
CA THR A 377 75.35 122.62 22.85
C THR A 377 74.64 123.09 21.57
N ASN A 378 74.67 124.40 21.30
CA ASN A 378 73.84 125.07 20.30
C ASN A 378 72.32 124.75 20.42
N ALA A 379 71.84 124.42 21.62
CA ALA A 379 70.42 124.52 21.93
C ALA A 379 70.10 126.00 22.20
N SER A 380 68.97 126.48 21.69
CA SER A 380 68.59 127.89 21.84
C SER A 380 67.09 128.00 22.14
N ASP A 381 66.75 128.87 23.09
CA ASP A 381 65.38 129.36 23.25
C ASP A 381 64.95 130.24 22.06
N GLY A 382 65.88 130.65 21.18
CA GLY A 382 65.61 131.51 20.02
C GLY A 382 65.23 132.95 20.39
N GLY A 383 65.28 133.32 21.67
CA GLY A 383 64.62 134.52 22.20
C GLY A 383 63.11 134.35 22.48
N TYR A 384 62.57 133.12 22.40
CA TYR A 384 61.18 132.81 22.76
C TYR A 384 61.02 132.64 24.28
N SER A 385 59.89 133.10 24.81
CA SER A 385 59.66 133.16 26.26
C SER A 385 59.12 131.84 26.80
N ASN A 386 59.64 131.39 27.95
CA ASN A 386 59.13 130.20 28.64
C ASN A 386 59.10 128.93 27.76
N SER A 387 60.13 128.74 26.92
CA SER A 387 60.26 127.60 25.99
C SER A 387 61.40 126.65 26.40
N VAL A 388 61.39 125.41 25.89
CA VAL A 388 62.45 124.41 26.15
C VAL A 388 62.83 123.67 24.86
N ALA A 389 63.98 124.01 24.30
CA ALA A 389 64.59 123.25 23.20
C ALA A 389 65.37 122.04 23.75
N ILE A 390 65.21 120.86 23.13
CA ILE A 390 65.85 119.60 23.57
C ILE A 390 66.52 118.91 22.39
N GLY A 391 67.85 119.00 22.34
CA GLY A 391 68.70 118.40 21.30
C GLY A 391 69.65 119.42 20.66
N ALA A 392 70.82 118.97 20.21
CA ALA A 392 71.81 119.85 19.59
C ALA A 392 71.28 120.45 18.28
N GLY A 393 71.33 121.79 18.16
CA GLY A 393 70.75 122.50 17.03
C GLY A 393 69.22 122.47 16.98
N THR A 394 68.55 122.08 18.06
CA THR A 394 67.11 122.36 18.22
C THR A 394 66.91 123.78 18.74
N THR A 395 65.88 124.42 18.19
CA THR A 395 65.43 125.76 18.58
C THR A 395 63.93 125.67 18.78
N ALA A 396 63.40 126.31 19.82
CA ALA A 396 61.96 126.47 19.94
C ALA A 396 61.41 127.26 18.74
N THR A 397 60.33 126.78 18.13
CA THR A 397 59.66 127.46 17.00
C THR A 397 58.43 128.28 17.45
N ALA A 398 58.07 128.16 18.73
CA ALA A 398 57.02 128.89 19.43
C ALA A 398 57.26 128.77 20.93
N ASP A 399 56.60 129.64 21.72
CA ASP A 399 56.51 129.48 23.17
C ASP A 399 55.76 128.16 23.52
N ASN A 400 56.06 127.53 24.67
CA ASN A 400 55.36 126.35 25.21
C ASN A 400 55.27 125.09 24.30
N GLN A 401 56.39 124.54 23.81
CA GLN A 401 56.41 123.31 22.97
C GLN A 401 57.55 122.32 23.35
N VAL A 402 57.33 121.02 23.09
CA VAL A 402 58.40 120.01 22.86
C VAL A 402 58.38 119.61 21.36
N HIS A 403 59.51 119.68 20.67
CA HIS A 403 59.57 119.59 19.21
C HIS A 403 60.59 118.53 18.70
N VAL A 404 60.11 117.54 17.93
CA VAL A 404 60.96 116.43 17.39
C VAL A 404 61.14 116.42 15.86
N GLY A 405 60.44 117.27 15.11
CA GLY A 405 60.74 117.54 13.70
C GLY A 405 60.47 116.44 12.66
N GLY A 406 59.28 115.80 12.72
CA GLY A 406 58.61 115.18 11.57
C GLY A 406 59.40 114.14 10.73
N ARG A 407 59.61 112.93 11.27
CA ARG A 407 60.32 111.82 10.58
C ARG A 407 59.48 110.55 10.57
N THR A 408 59.69 109.68 9.58
CA THR A 408 59.02 108.37 9.47
C THR A 408 59.53 107.37 10.51
N VAL A 409 58.65 106.50 11.00
CA VAL A 409 58.99 105.42 11.95
C VAL A 409 59.13 104.10 11.18
N SER A 410 60.30 103.87 10.58
CA SER A 410 60.67 102.57 10.02
C SER A 410 61.40 101.72 11.08
N GLY A 411 61.53 100.40 10.86
CA GLY A 411 62.13 99.49 11.83
C GLY A 411 61.19 99.04 12.96
N VAL A 412 59.89 99.29 12.82
CA VAL A 412 58.83 98.72 13.69
C VAL A 412 58.97 97.20 13.71
N ALA A 413 59.22 96.66 14.91
CA ALA A 413 59.31 95.22 15.16
C ALA A 413 57.94 94.52 14.95
N ALA A 414 57.88 93.20 15.16
CA ALA A 414 56.58 92.53 15.25
C ALA A 414 55.92 92.92 16.59
N GLY A 415 54.99 93.88 16.55
CA GLY A 415 54.20 94.27 17.72
C GLY A 415 53.43 93.08 18.31
N SER A 416 53.21 93.11 19.63
CA SER A 416 52.54 92.01 20.33
C SER A 416 51.09 91.88 19.85
N VAL A 417 50.74 90.74 19.25
CA VAL A 417 49.35 90.44 18.84
C VAL A 417 48.54 90.03 20.06
N SER A 418 48.28 91.00 20.93
CA SER A 418 47.50 90.89 22.16
C SER A 418 46.75 92.20 22.44
N ALA A 419 45.65 92.12 23.18
CA ALA A 419 44.67 93.22 23.29
C ALA A 419 45.17 94.49 24.02
N GLY A 420 46.34 94.43 24.68
CA GLY A 420 46.90 95.55 25.46
C GLY A 420 48.11 96.23 24.84
N SER A 421 48.49 95.89 23.60
CA SER A 421 49.65 96.49 22.92
C SER A 421 49.34 97.91 22.42
N THR A 422 50.22 98.87 22.75
CA THR A 422 50.33 100.17 22.09
C THR A 422 51.47 100.21 21.07
N ASP A 423 52.04 99.04 20.74
CA ASP A 423 53.01 98.87 19.66
C ASP A 423 52.32 98.94 18.29
N ALA A 424 53.10 99.01 17.22
CA ALA A 424 52.60 98.81 15.86
C ALA A 424 52.94 97.40 15.34
N VAL A 425 52.00 96.79 14.62
CA VAL A 425 52.16 95.47 13.97
C VAL A 425 52.67 95.60 12.53
N ASN A 426 53.27 94.54 11.98
CA ASN A 426 53.89 94.54 10.65
C ASN A 426 53.34 93.46 9.70
N GLY A 427 53.58 93.64 8.39
CA GLY A 427 52.99 92.83 7.33
C GLY A 427 53.39 91.34 7.31
N ALA A 428 54.50 90.95 7.95
CA ALA A 428 54.90 89.54 8.02
C ALA A 428 53.92 88.72 8.89
N GLN A 429 53.29 89.35 9.88
CA GLN A 429 52.36 88.71 10.81
C GLN A 429 51.05 88.28 10.11
N LEU A 430 50.71 88.87 8.97
CA LEU A 430 49.53 88.51 8.16
C LEU A 430 49.83 87.35 7.18
N TYR A 431 51.07 87.23 6.68
CA TYR A 431 51.43 86.21 5.67
C TYR A 431 51.37 84.78 6.21
N ALA A 432 51.64 84.58 7.50
CA ALA A 432 51.64 83.27 8.14
C ALA A 432 50.29 82.54 8.10
N VAL A 433 49.17 83.28 8.06
CA VAL A 433 47.81 82.71 8.09
C VAL A 433 47.49 81.92 6.82
N MET A 434 48.00 82.35 5.65
CA MET A 434 47.69 81.72 4.36
C MET A 434 48.25 80.29 4.22
N GLN A 435 49.31 79.94 4.96
CA GLN A 435 49.90 78.59 4.92
C GLN A 435 49.03 77.50 5.60
N MET A 436 47.98 77.88 6.34
CA MET A 436 47.01 76.91 6.89
C MET A 436 46.03 76.36 5.84
N ASP A 437 45.88 77.04 4.70
CA ASP A 437 44.92 76.66 3.64
C ASP A 437 45.44 75.46 2.84
N ASP A 438 46.72 75.48 2.46
CA ASP A 438 47.42 74.37 1.78
C ASP A 438 47.30 73.04 2.53
N GLN A 439 47.27 73.08 3.87
CA GLN A 439 47.18 71.89 4.72
C GLN A 439 45.80 71.20 4.64
N GLN A 440 44.76 71.90 4.17
CA GLN A 440 43.42 71.32 3.98
C GLN A 440 43.33 70.55 2.67
N ASN A 441 43.95 71.06 1.59
CA ASN A 441 43.99 70.39 0.29
C ASN A 441 44.62 68.99 0.35
N ALA A 442 45.64 68.79 1.20
CA ALA A 442 46.27 67.48 1.41
C ALA A 442 45.30 66.40 1.92
N ARG A 443 44.22 66.77 2.64
CA ARG A 443 43.21 65.82 3.14
C ARG A 443 42.25 65.34 2.05
N LEU A 444 41.97 66.16 1.04
CA LEU A 444 41.04 65.81 -0.04
C LEU A 444 41.59 64.67 -0.92
N ASN A 445 42.87 64.75 -1.33
CA ASN A 445 43.53 63.74 -2.15
C ASN A 445 43.54 62.33 -1.50
N SER A 446 43.49 62.27 -0.17
CA SER A 446 43.43 61.01 0.59
C SER A 446 42.06 60.33 0.50
N LEU A 447 40.96 61.09 0.39
CA LEU A 447 39.62 60.53 0.13
C LEU A 447 39.50 60.01 -1.30
N GLU A 448 40.04 60.75 -2.27
CA GLU A 448 40.00 60.39 -3.70
C GLU A 448 40.66 59.03 -3.97
N THR A 449 41.75 58.72 -3.26
CA THR A 449 42.45 57.43 -3.35
C THR A 449 41.57 56.26 -2.90
N MET A 450 40.85 56.39 -1.77
CA MET A 450 39.96 55.33 -1.26
C MET A 450 38.74 55.08 -2.16
N ALA A 451 38.27 56.10 -2.88
CA ALA A 451 37.19 55.94 -3.87
C ALA A 451 37.64 55.14 -5.11
N PHE A 452 38.91 55.26 -5.50
CA PHE A 452 39.48 54.55 -6.65
C PHE A 452 39.57 53.03 -6.42
N ASP A 453 40.10 52.60 -5.28
CA ASP A 453 40.28 51.17 -4.97
C ASP A 453 38.95 50.42 -4.87
N LEU A 454 37.93 51.04 -4.28
CA LEU A 454 36.57 50.47 -4.21
C LEU A 454 35.97 50.23 -5.62
N GLY A 455 36.27 51.10 -6.58
CA GLY A 455 35.85 50.93 -7.97
C GLY A 455 36.50 49.72 -8.66
N ASN A 456 37.79 49.46 -8.38
CA ASN A 456 38.54 48.33 -8.95
C ASN A 456 38.03 46.98 -8.42
N ASP A 457 37.62 46.91 -7.16
CA ASP A 457 37.09 45.69 -6.55
C ASP A 457 35.70 45.33 -7.08
N ILE A 458 34.83 46.32 -7.31
CA ILE A 458 33.50 46.11 -7.92
C ILE A 458 33.61 45.51 -9.33
N GLN A 459 34.52 46.01 -10.17
CA GLN A 459 34.73 45.48 -11.53
C GLN A 459 35.15 44.00 -11.51
N ARG A 460 35.98 43.60 -10.54
CA ARG A 460 36.46 42.21 -10.40
C ARG A 460 35.35 41.21 -10.06
N VAL A 461 34.21 41.69 -9.53
CA VAL A 461 33.04 40.86 -9.23
C VAL A 461 32.13 40.67 -10.45
N ASP A 462 31.86 41.73 -11.23
CA ASP A 462 31.06 41.61 -12.48
C ASP A 462 31.76 40.70 -13.50
N ASP A 463 33.08 40.78 -13.61
CA ASP A 463 33.89 39.93 -14.49
C ASP A 463 33.77 38.43 -14.15
N ARG A 464 33.89 38.06 -12.87
CA ARG A 464 33.74 36.66 -12.42
C ARG A 464 32.31 36.14 -12.61
N ALA A 465 31.30 36.97 -12.32
CA ALA A 465 29.89 36.61 -12.53
C ALA A 465 29.58 36.36 -14.01
N ALA A 466 30.15 37.17 -14.92
CA ALA A 466 30.07 36.93 -16.36
C ALA A 466 30.77 35.62 -16.76
N ALA A 467 31.96 35.35 -16.22
CA ALA A 467 32.74 34.15 -16.53
C ALA A 467 32.04 32.84 -16.10
N GLY A 468 31.54 32.77 -14.86
CA GLY A 468 30.77 31.60 -14.39
C GLY A 468 29.52 31.34 -15.24
N THR A 469 28.85 32.40 -15.69
CA THR A 469 27.68 32.29 -16.58
C THR A 469 28.07 31.75 -17.97
N ALA A 470 29.19 32.19 -18.54
CA ALA A 470 29.70 31.66 -19.82
C ALA A 470 30.06 30.16 -19.73
N VAL A 471 30.65 29.72 -18.62
CA VAL A 471 30.96 28.30 -18.34
C VAL A 471 29.68 27.45 -18.29
N ALA A 472 28.63 27.93 -17.62
CA ALA A 472 27.33 27.24 -17.58
C ALA A 472 26.67 27.13 -18.97
N ILE A 473 26.75 28.18 -19.80
CA ILE A 473 26.25 28.15 -21.18
C ILE A 473 27.05 27.16 -22.03
N ALA A 474 28.38 27.13 -21.92
CA ALA A 474 29.22 26.17 -22.63
C ALA A 474 28.86 24.73 -22.27
N LEU A 475 28.51 24.45 -21.00
CA LEU A 475 28.04 23.13 -20.58
C LEU A 475 26.64 22.78 -21.10
N GLY A 476 25.84 23.70 -21.63
CA GLY A 476 24.44 23.42 -22.01
C GLY A 476 24.26 22.34 -23.08
N GLY A 477 24.88 22.52 -24.25
CA GLY A 477 24.63 21.72 -25.45
C GLY A 477 25.17 20.29 -25.40
N GLY A 478 24.38 19.33 -25.90
CA GLY A 478 24.80 17.94 -26.06
C GLY A 478 23.73 17.15 -26.84
N THR A 479 24.09 16.63 -28.00
CA THR A 479 23.14 15.98 -28.92
C THR A 479 23.75 14.69 -29.46
N PHE A 480 23.05 13.57 -29.32
CA PHE A 480 23.45 12.31 -29.95
C PHE A 480 23.17 12.37 -31.45
N LEU A 481 24.16 11.97 -32.27
CA LEU A 481 23.97 11.82 -33.71
C LEU A 481 23.25 10.48 -33.99
N PRO A 482 22.31 10.41 -34.94
CA PRO A 482 21.64 9.17 -35.27
C PRO A 482 22.64 8.10 -35.74
N GLY A 483 22.63 6.93 -35.07
CA GLY A 483 23.49 5.80 -35.40
C GLY A 483 24.89 5.80 -34.76
N SER A 484 25.15 6.65 -33.76
CA SER A 484 26.41 6.62 -32.97
C SER A 484 26.16 6.37 -31.48
N ASP A 485 26.64 5.24 -30.95
CA ASP A 485 26.47 4.86 -29.54
C ASP A 485 27.27 5.74 -28.57
N VAL A 486 28.33 6.40 -29.05
CA VAL A 486 29.15 7.33 -28.27
C VAL A 486 29.33 8.62 -29.07
N ASN A 487 29.16 9.77 -28.42
CA ASN A 487 29.45 11.09 -28.99
C ASN A 487 30.43 11.88 -28.11
N ILE A 488 31.20 12.76 -28.75
CA ILE A 488 32.01 13.78 -28.08
C ILE A 488 31.53 15.13 -28.59
N THR A 489 31.10 16.01 -27.69
CA THR A 489 30.56 17.33 -28.02
C THR A 489 31.50 18.42 -27.49
N GLY A 490 32.05 19.24 -28.37
CA GLY A 490 32.77 20.45 -28.01
C GLY A 490 31.89 21.69 -28.19
N ASN A 491 31.74 22.49 -27.14
CA ASN A 491 30.93 23.72 -27.15
C ASN A 491 31.78 24.93 -26.79
N VAL A 492 31.29 26.11 -27.17
CA VAL A 492 31.72 27.40 -26.61
C VAL A 492 30.52 28.18 -26.08
N GLY A 493 30.70 28.84 -24.94
CA GLY A 493 29.73 29.74 -24.32
C GLY A 493 30.30 31.15 -24.24
N TYR A 494 29.45 32.16 -24.45
CA TYR A 494 29.85 33.56 -24.40
C TYR A 494 28.78 34.40 -23.71
N TYR A 495 29.18 35.21 -22.72
CA TYR A 495 28.26 36.04 -21.94
C TYR A 495 28.95 37.31 -21.43
N ARG A 496 28.39 38.49 -21.73
CA ARG A 496 28.85 39.83 -21.29
C ARG A 496 30.39 40.03 -21.37
N GLY A 497 31.01 39.55 -22.44
CA GLY A 497 32.45 39.67 -22.71
C GLY A 497 33.31 38.53 -22.16
N ALA A 498 32.75 37.63 -21.35
CA ALA A 498 33.42 36.40 -20.94
C ALA A 498 33.19 35.28 -21.97
N ALA A 499 34.22 34.51 -22.26
CA ALA A 499 34.18 33.33 -23.12
C ALA A 499 34.60 32.09 -22.33
N ALA A 500 33.96 30.95 -22.61
CA ALA A 500 34.28 29.65 -22.03
C ALA A 500 34.17 28.55 -23.08
N GLY A 501 34.92 27.46 -22.89
CA GLY A 501 34.81 26.25 -23.71
C GLY A 501 34.47 25.04 -22.86
N ALA A 502 33.71 24.11 -23.42
CA ALA A 502 33.35 22.85 -22.79
C ALA A 502 33.70 21.66 -23.69
N LEU A 503 34.12 20.57 -23.07
CA LEU A 503 34.22 19.26 -23.71
C LEU A 503 33.34 18.28 -22.95
N GLN A 504 32.48 17.59 -23.69
CA GLN A 504 31.52 16.62 -23.14
C GLN A 504 31.63 15.29 -23.88
N ILE A 505 31.38 14.20 -23.16
CA ILE A 505 31.23 12.86 -23.70
C ILE A 505 29.85 12.33 -23.33
N GLY A 506 29.17 11.70 -24.27
CA GLY A 506 27.92 10.99 -24.06
C GLY A 506 28.02 9.56 -24.59
N ALA A 507 27.31 8.65 -23.92
CA ALA A 507 27.17 7.27 -24.34
C ALA A 507 25.72 6.82 -24.18
N LEU A 508 25.19 6.16 -25.21
CA LEU A 508 24.00 5.34 -25.13
C LEU A 508 24.37 4.05 -24.37
N VAL A 509 23.64 3.78 -23.28
CA VAL A 509 23.77 2.56 -22.47
C VAL A 509 22.62 1.57 -22.76
N GLY A 510 21.81 1.87 -23.78
CA GLY A 510 20.76 1.04 -24.37
C GLY A 510 19.91 1.88 -25.34
N GLU A 511 19.05 1.23 -26.14
CA GLU A 511 18.20 1.89 -27.15
C GLU A 511 17.33 3.04 -26.63
N LYS A 512 17.07 3.06 -25.31
CA LYS A 512 16.25 4.05 -24.61
C LYS A 512 16.97 4.77 -23.46
N ALA A 513 18.29 4.61 -23.30
CA ALA A 513 19.01 5.14 -22.14
C ALA A 513 20.37 5.73 -22.53
N ALA A 514 20.68 6.94 -22.03
CA ALA A 514 21.93 7.62 -22.28
C ALA A 514 22.49 8.28 -21.01
N VAL A 515 23.83 8.38 -20.94
CA VAL A 515 24.58 9.10 -19.90
C VAL A 515 25.49 10.12 -20.59
N ASN A 516 25.65 11.30 -19.98
CA ASN A 516 26.60 12.32 -20.42
C ASN A 516 27.41 12.88 -19.24
N ALA A 517 28.63 13.31 -19.52
CA ALA A 517 29.50 14.01 -18.60
C ALA A 517 30.29 15.08 -19.35
N GLY A 518 30.65 16.18 -18.69
CA GLY A 518 31.40 17.25 -19.33
C GLY A 518 32.08 18.20 -18.36
N VAL A 519 33.16 18.81 -18.83
CA VAL A 519 33.94 19.82 -18.11
C VAL A 519 34.09 21.07 -18.97
N ALA A 520 34.18 22.23 -18.33
CA ALA A 520 34.28 23.52 -18.99
C ALA A 520 35.15 24.50 -18.19
N ALA A 521 35.80 25.42 -18.89
CA ALA A 521 36.66 26.45 -18.29
C ALA A 521 36.43 27.80 -18.95
N GLY A 522 36.46 28.88 -18.15
CA GLY A 522 36.49 30.24 -18.66
C GLY A 522 37.87 30.60 -19.20
N PHE A 523 37.93 31.29 -20.34
CA PHE A 523 39.17 31.66 -21.02
C PHE A 523 39.67 33.08 -20.71
N ASN A 524 38.82 33.92 -20.13
CA ASN A 524 39.12 35.29 -19.74
C ASN A 524 38.31 35.70 -18.49
N LYS A 525 38.45 36.96 -18.04
CA LYS A 525 37.69 37.53 -16.90
C LYS A 525 37.78 36.73 -15.59
N GLY A 526 38.97 36.15 -15.32
CA GLY A 526 39.21 35.33 -14.12
C GLY A 526 38.51 33.98 -14.14
N GLY A 527 38.36 33.37 -15.32
CA GLY A 527 37.56 32.18 -15.56
C GLY A 527 37.91 30.95 -14.71
N ASP A 528 36.93 30.51 -13.94
CA ASP A 528 36.95 29.26 -13.17
C ASP A 528 36.59 28.02 -14.03
N VAL A 529 36.68 26.84 -13.41
CA VAL A 529 36.38 25.53 -14.02
C VAL A 529 35.09 24.94 -13.44
N GLY A 530 34.21 24.44 -14.30
CA GLY A 530 32.96 23.76 -13.92
C GLY A 530 32.85 22.36 -14.55
N ALA A 531 32.02 21.49 -13.95
CA ALA A 531 31.77 20.14 -14.44
C ALA A 531 30.29 19.74 -14.26
N ARG A 532 29.80 18.84 -15.11
CA ARG A 532 28.47 18.20 -14.97
C ARG A 532 28.52 16.70 -15.30
N VAL A 533 27.56 15.96 -14.74
CA VAL A 533 27.17 14.61 -15.15
C VAL A 533 25.65 14.55 -15.19
N GLY A 534 25.07 13.84 -16.15
CA GLY A 534 23.62 13.68 -16.31
C GLY A 534 23.25 12.38 -17.02
N PHE A 535 21.98 12.01 -16.93
CA PHE A 535 21.41 10.85 -17.60
C PHE A 535 20.10 11.23 -18.31
N THR A 536 19.65 10.38 -19.23
CA THR A 536 18.43 10.61 -20.02
C THR A 536 17.80 9.27 -20.37
N LEU A 537 16.47 9.18 -20.25
CA LEU A 537 15.68 8.00 -20.55
C LEU A 537 14.59 8.38 -21.56
N GLY A 538 14.50 7.63 -22.66
CA GLY A 538 13.34 7.65 -23.56
C GLY A 538 12.31 6.63 -23.09
N LEU A 539 11.03 7.00 -23.11
CA LEU A 539 9.92 6.12 -22.74
C LEU A 539 9.29 5.44 -23.96
#